data_AF-A0A967I7X0-F1
#
_entry.id   AF-A0A967I7X0-F1
#
_cell.length_a   1.000
_cell.length_b   1.000
_cell.length_c   1.000
_cell.angle_alpha   90.00
_cell.angle_beta   90.00
_cell.angle_gamma   90.00
#
_symmetry.space_group_name_H-M   'P 1'
#
loop_
_entity.id
_entity.type
_entity.pdbx_description
1 polymer ?
#
loop_
_entity_poly.entity_id
_entity_poly.type
_entity_poly.pdbx_seq_one_letter_code
_entity_poly.pdbx_strand_id
1 'polypeptide(L)'
;LVRRVSGPNGEFLGVIFAAIKESQLLKFHEATRIGPKSVISLIGLDKRIRYRRSHLGLTGIGKSTAKSQSWKLLEKGPTGQFRQRSVVDGTTRIWSFNRFNRYPLIAMVGTAVSDVQASVANSK
;
A
#
# COMPACT_ATOMS: atom_id res chain seq x y z
N LEU A 1 -10.16 -9.64 0.26
CA LEU A 1 -9.98 -9.29 -1.17
C LEU A 1 -11.03 -9.98 -1.97
N VAL A 2 -11.64 -9.28 -2.92
CA VAL A 2 -12.74 -9.78 -3.73
C VAL A 2 -12.42 -9.49 -5.19
N ARG A 3 -12.52 -10.50 -6.05
CA ARG A 3 -12.45 -10.35 -7.51
C ARG A 3 -13.65 -11.01 -8.15
N ARG A 4 -14.36 -10.29 -9.03
CA ARG A 4 -15.39 -10.86 -9.91
C ARG A 4 -14.73 -11.69 -11.00
N VAL A 5 -15.27 -12.88 -11.24
CA VAL A 5 -14.95 -13.72 -12.39
C VAL A 5 -15.99 -13.45 -13.46
N SER A 6 -15.53 -13.10 -14.66
CA SER A 6 -16.36 -12.92 -15.83
C SER A 6 -15.95 -13.92 -16.90
N GLY A 7 -16.93 -14.45 -17.62
CA GLY A 7 -16.68 -15.34 -18.74
C GLY A 7 -16.34 -14.58 -20.03
N PRO A 8 -16.10 -15.30 -21.14
CA PRO A 8 -15.66 -14.72 -22.40
C PRO A 8 -16.60 -13.63 -22.94
N ASN A 9 -17.90 -13.71 -22.62
CA ASN A 9 -18.92 -12.78 -23.07
C ASN A 9 -19.29 -11.76 -21.98
N GLY A 10 -18.48 -11.64 -20.92
CA GLY A 10 -18.69 -10.70 -19.81
C GLY A 10 -19.68 -11.17 -18.75
N GLU A 11 -20.30 -12.34 -18.94
CA GLU A 11 -21.26 -12.93 -18.02
C GLU A 11 -20.63 -13.18 -16.64
N PHE A 12 -21.45 -13.08 -15.58
CA PHE A 12 -20.97 -13.34 -14.23
C PHE A 12 -20.77 -14.82 -14.00
N LEU A 13 -19.55 -15.21 -13.65
CA LEU A 13 -19.23 -16.61 -13.29
C LEU A 13 -19.01 -16.82 -11.79
N GLY A 14 -18.92 -15.75 -10.99
CA GLY A 14 -18.78 -15.84 -9.54
C GLY A 14 -17.77 -14.85 -8.95
N VAL A 15 -17.39 -15.10 -7.69
CA VAL A 15 -16.45 -14.27 -6.92
C VAL A 15 -15.35 -15.13 -6.31
N ILE A 16 -14.10 -14.69 -6.45
CA ILE A 16 -12.96 -15.23 -5.70
C ILE A 16 -12.71 -14.32 -4.49
N PHE A 17 -12.66 -14.92 -3.30
CA PHE A 17 -12.31 -14.25 -2.06
C PHE A 17 -10.94 -14.71 -1.55
N ALA A 18 -10.13 -13.76 -1.06
CA ALA A 18 -8.93 -14.06 -0.30
C ALA A 18 -8.89 -13.20 0.98
N ALA A 19 -8.75 -13.84 2.13
CA ALA A 19 -8.48 -13.16 3.39
C ALA A 19 -6.96 -12.98 3.55
N ILE A 20 -6.52 -11.76 3.87
CA ILE A 20 -5.14 -11.50 4.29
C ILE A 20 -5.23 -11.00 5.73
N LYS A 21 -4.50 -11.66 6.64
CA LYS A 21 -4.44 -11.21 8.03
C LYS A 21 -3.63 -9.92 8.13
N GLU A 22 -4.02 -8.99 8.99
CA GLU A 22 -3.27 -7.75 9.22
C GLU A 22 -1.82 -8.05 9.64
N SER A 23 -1.60 -9.11 10.41
CA SER A 23 -0.25 -9.59 10.77
C SER A 23 0.59 -10.00 9.55
N GLN A 24 0.00 -10.50 8.48
CA GLN A 24 0.73 -10.80 7.23
C GLN A 24 1.10 -9.53 6.46
N LEU A 25 0.40 -8.41 6.69
CA LEU A 25 0.75 -7.09 6.16
C LEU A 25 1.81 -6.41 7.01
N LEU A 26 1.74 -6.59 8.33
CA LEU A 26 2.68 -6.02 9.29
C LEU A 26 4.02 -6.75 9.30
N LYS A 27 4.05 -8.06 8.99
CA LYS A 27 5.29 -8.84 8.81
C LYS A 27 6.21 -8.29 7.73
N PHE A 28 5.68 -7.55 6.74
CA PHE A 28 6.49 -6.85 5.76
C PHE A 28 7.37 -5.74 6.40
N HIS A 29 7.12 -5.34 7.65
CA HIS A 29 7.79 -4.20 8.26
C HIS A 29 7.88 -4.24 9.81
N GLU A 30 8.17 -5.41 10.41
CA GLU A 30 8.34 -5.58 11.87
C GLU A 30 9.54 -4.82 12.49
N ALA A 31 10.30 -4.03 11.71
CA ALA A 31 11.55 -3.41 12.16
C ALA A 31 11.51 -1.87 12.36
N THR A 32 10.36 -1.20 12.35
CA THR A 32 10.34 0.27 12.45
C THR A 32 9.22 0.80 13.32
N ARG A 33 9.57 1.73 14.22
CA ARG A 33 8.64 2.73 14.75
C ARG A 33 8.11 3.53 13.57
N ILE A 34 7.07 3.01 12.93
CA ILE A 34 6.26 3.75 11.97
C ILE A 34 5.59 4.86 12.78
N GLY A 35 6.09 6.08 12.62
CA GLY A 35 5.60 7.24 13.36
C GLY A 35 4.10 7.47 13.18
N PRO A 36 3.48 8.35 13.98
CA PRO A 36 2.04 8.47 14.10
C PRO A 36 1.32 8.73 12.76
N LYS A 37 1.97 9.35 11.77
CA LYS A 37 1.40 9.68 10.45
C LYS A 37 1.70 8.63 9.38
N SER A 38 2.16 7.45 9.79
CA SER A 38 2.44 6.33 8.90
C SER A 38 1.19 5.70 8.33
N VAL A 39 1.36 5.00 7.21
CA VAL A 39 0.27 4.37 6.47
C VAL A 39 0.71 3.00 6.01
N ILE A 40 -0.21 2.04 6.13
CA ILE A 40 -0.10 0.74 5.48
C ILE A 40 -1.19 0.66 4.42
N SER A 41 -0.86 0.19 3.23
CA SER A 41 -1.79 0.05 2.12
C SER A 41 -1.56 -1.24 1.36
N LEU A 42 -2.67 -1.82 0.90
CA LEU A 42 -2.71 -2.92 -0.04
C LEU A 42 -3.34 -2.42 -1.33
N ILE A 43 -2.65 -2.60 -2.46
CA ILE A 43 -3.04 -2.03 -3.74
C ILE A 43 -3.10 -3.15 -4.78
N GLY A 44 -4.18 -3.19 -5.56
CA GLY A 44 -4.29 -4.11 -6.70
C GLY A 44 -3.46 -3.63 -7.90
N LEU A 45 -3.09 -4.55 -8.80
CA LEU A 45 -2.42 -4.19 -10.06
C LEU A 45 -3.30 -3.34 -11.00
N ASP A 46 -4.61 -3.25 -10.73
CA ASP A 46 -5.54 -2.29 -11.34
C ASP A 46 -5.37 -0.85 -10.79
N LYS A 47 -4.32 -0.64 -9.99
CA LYS A 47 -3.94 0.64 -9.37
C LYS A 47 -4.95 1.16 -8.36
N ARG A 48 -5.82 0.30 -7.79
CA ARG A 48 -6.82 0.69 -6.79
C ARG A 48 -6.50 0.14 -5.41
N ILE A 49 -6.78 0.95 -4.39
CA ILE A 49 -6.58 0.57 -2.99
C ILE A 49 -7.61 -0.50 -2.59
N ARG A 50 -7.11 -1.60 -2.02
CA ARG A 50 -7.92 -2.68 -1.43
C ARG A 50 -8.07 -2.52 0.07
N TYR A 51 -7.03 -1.98 0.70
CA TYR A 51 -6.98 -1.71 2.13
C TYR A 51 -6.02 -0.55 2.36
N ARG A 52 -6.36 0.34 3.29
CA ARG A 52 -5.45 1.39 3.76
C ARG A 52 -5.81 1.78 5.18
N ARG A 53 -4.84 1.70 6.08
CA ARG A 53 -4.95 2.16 7.47
C ARG A 53 -3.94 3.29 7.70
N SER A 54 -4.42 4.38 8.29
CA SER A 54 -3.62 5.50 8.76
C SER A 54 -4.08 5.94 10.16
N HIS A 55 -3.49 6.99 10.73
CA HIS A 55 -4.02 7.63 11.93
C HIS A 55 -5.43 8.21 11.79
N LEU A 56 -5.93 8.35 10.57
CA LEU A 56 -7.32 8.76 10.29
C LEU A 56 -8.26 7.55 10.20
N GLY A 57 -7.79 6.34 10.54
CA GLY A 57 -8.55 5.10 10.43
C GLY A 57 -8.47 4.46 9.02
N LEU A 58 -9.51 3.71 8.66
CA LEU A 58 -9.62 3.06 7.35
C LEU A 58 -10.11 4.07 6.30
N THR A 59 -9.20 4.53 5.44
CA THR A 59 -9.48 5.60 4.48
C THR A 59 -8.98 5.25 3.08
N GLY A 60 -9.65 5.77 2.05
CA GLY A 60 -9.14 5.71 0.67
C GLY A 60 -9.29 4.37 -0.06
N ILE A 61 -10.03 3.41 0.48
CA ILE A 61 -10.40 2.17 -0.24
C ILE A 61 -11.05 2.54 -1.58
N GLY A 62 -10.67 1.83 -2.65
CA GLY A 62 -11.17 2.04 -4.01
C GLY A 62 -10.60 3.27 -4.74
N LYS A 63 -9.90 4.18 -4.06
CA LYS A 63 -9.24 5.32 -4.72
C LYS A 63 -8.12 4.83 -5.65
N SER A 64 -7.93 5.58 -6.74
CA SER A 64 -6.86 5.34 -7.70
C SER A 64 -5.51 5.79 -7.15
N THR A 65 -4.49 5.01 -7.45
CA THR A 65 -3.09 5.29 -7.15
C THR A 65 -2.27 5.38 -8.44
N ALA A 66 -2.91 5.57 -9.59
CA ALA A 66 -2.25 5.57 -10.90
C ALA A 66 -1.13 6.61 -11.02
N LYS A 67 -1.19 7.70 -10.23
CA LYS A 67 -0.16 8.75 -10.15
C LYS A 67 1.00 8.42 -9.18
N SER A 68 1.02 7.23 -8.58
CA SER A 68 2.10 6.78 -7.69
C SER A 68 3.37 6.49 -8.48
N GLN A 69 4.53 6.92 -7.95
CA GLN A 69 5.83 6.59 -8.53
C GLN A 69 6.15 5.09 -8.45
N SER A 70 5.49 4.35 -7.54
CA SER A 70 5.64 2.90 -7.40
C SER A 70 5.45 2.14 -8.72
N TRP A 71 4.57 2.60 -9.62
CA TRP A 71 4.32 1.92 -10.90
C TRP A 71 5.56 1.89 -11.80
N LYS A 72 6.29 3.00 -11.87
CA LYS A 72 7.55 3.07 -12.61
C LYS A 72 8.66 2.23 -11.96
N LEU A 73 8.65 2.14 -10.63
CA LEU A 73 9.66 1.36 -9.90
C LEU A 73 9.37 -0.14 -9.95
N LEU A 74 8.12 -0.54 -10.08
CA LEU A 74 7.71 -1.94 -10.25
C LEU A 74 8.21 -2.54 -11.57
N GLU A 75 8.48 -1.72 -12.57
CA GLU A 75 9.15 -2.14 -13.82
C GLU A 75 10.61 -2.55 -13.57
N LYS A 76 11.24 -2.02 -12.53
CA LYS A 76 12.64 -2.33 -12.17
C LYS A 76 12.78 -3.51 -11.22
N GLY A 77 11.71 -3.88 -10.51
CA GLY A 77 11.73 -4.99 -9.57
C GLY A 77 10.49 -5.08 -8.68
N PRO A 78 10.29 -6.22 -7.99
CA PRO A 78 9.11 -6.45 -7.15
C PRO A 78 9.14 -5.63 -5.85
N THR A 79 10.28 -5.07 -5.47
CA THR A 79 10.47 -4.30 -4.23
C THR A 79 11.19 -2.99 -4.52
N GLY A 80 10.97 -1.99 -3.68
CA GLY A 80 11.72 -0.75 -3.77
C GLY A 80 11.26 0.30 -2.77
N GLN A 81 11.93 1.45 -2.81
CA GLN A 81 11.64 2.59 -1.94
C GLN A 81 11.64 3.89 -2.74
N PHE A 82 10.84 4.87 -2.30
CA PHE A 82 10.79 6.19 -2.91
C PHE A 82 10.16 7.21 -1.98
N ARG A 83 10.43 8.50 -2.23
CA ARG A 83 9.78 9.61 -1.50
C ARG A 83 8.72 10.26 -2.39
N GLN A 84 7.49 10.38 -1.90
CA GLN A 84 6.42 11.05 -2.65
C GLN A 84 5.40 11.69 -1.71
N ARG A 85 4.83 12.82 -2.15
CA ARG A 85 3.57 13.34 -1.61
C ARG A 85 2.46 12.31 -1.88
N SER A 86 1.84 11.81 -0.82
CA SER A 86 0.79 10.81 -0.91
C SER A 86 -0.35 11.26 -1.82
N VAL A 87 -0.69 10.41 -2.80
CA VAL A 87 -1.79 10.66 -3.76
C VAL A 87 -3.18 10.57 -3.14
N VAL A 88 -3.28 10.16 -1.86
CA VAL A 88 -4.55 9.94 -1.16
C VAL A 88 -4.88 11.07 -0.18
N ASP A 89 -3.88 11.54 0.56
CA ASP A 89 -4.05 12.45 1.71
C ASP A 89 -3.04 13.63 1.71
N GLY A 90 -2.16 13.72 0.71
CA GLY A 90 -1.24 14.86 0.57
C GLY A 90 -0.06 14.90 1.54
N THR A 91 0.09 13.95 2.47
CA THR A 91 1.26 13.90 3.35
C THR A 91 2.48 13.32 2.62
N THR A 92 3.63 14.00 2.69
CA THR A 92 4.89 13.52 2.11
C THR A 92 5.47 12.37 2.94
N ARG A 93 5.68 11.22 2.29
CA ARG A 93 6.17 10.01 2.95
C ARG A 93 7.35 9.41 2.19
N ILE A 94 8.21 8.72 2.94
CA ILE A 94 9.12 7.71 2.41
C ILE A 94 8.32 6.41 2.34
N TRP A 95 8.19 5.86 1.14
CA TRP A 95 7.43 4.68 0.82
C TRP A 95 8.36 3.50 0.59
N SER A 96 7.99 2.34 1.12
CA SER A 96 8.53 1.03 0.77
C SER A 96 7.41 0.20 0.15
N PHE A 97 7.71 -0.56 -0.90
CA PHE A 97 6.75 -1.45 -1.53
C PHE A 97 7.31 -2.86 -1.75
N ASN A 98 6.41 -3.84 -1.76
CA ASN A 98 6.68 -5.22 -2.17
C ASN A 98 5.47 -5.80 -2.90
N ARG A 99 5.70 -6.28 -4.12
CA ARG A 99 4.72 -6.99 -4.95
C ARG A 99 4.73 -8.46 -4.57
N PHE A 100 3.55 -9.00 -4.28
CA PHE A 100 3.39 -10.43 -4.04
C PHE A 100 3.53 -11.21 -5.35
N ASN A 101 4.33 -12.28 -5.36
CA ASN A 101 4.50 -13.11 -6.56
C ASN A 101 3.23 -13.88 -6.92
N ARG A 102 2.46 -14.35 -5.93
CA ARG A 102 1.28 -15.21 -6.13
C ARG A 102 -0.05 -14.48 -6.20
N TYR A 103 -0.07 -13.19 -5.90
CA TYR A 103 -1.29 -12.39 -5.84
C TYR A 103 -1.11 -11.08 -6.60
N PRO A 104 -2.13 -10.58 -7.33
CA PRO A 104 -2.04 -9.34 -8.09
C PRO A 104 -2.14 -8.11 -7.15
N LEU A 105 -1.19 -8.02 -6.21
CA LEU A 105 -1.20 -7.12 -5.08
C LEU A 105 0.18 -6.56 -4.80
N ILE A 106 0.18 -5.35 -4.25
CA ILE A 106 1.36 -4.65 -3.75
C ILE A 106 1.07 -4.24 -2.31
N ALA A 107 1.94 -4.64 -1.38
CA ALA A 107 2.00 -4.09 -0.04
C ALA A 107 2.83 -2.80 -0.07
N MET A 108 2.34 -1.75 0.58
CA MET A 108 3.03 -0.48 0.70
C MET A 108 2.97 0.03 2.13
N VAL A 109 4.12 0.50 2.62
CA VAL A 109 4.24 1.21 3.89
C VAL A 109 4.79 2.59 3.58
N GLY A 110 4.19 3.62 4.17
CA GLY A 110 4.67 4.98 4.06
C GLY A 110 4.89 5.58 5.43
N THR A 111 6.09 6.08 5.72
CA THR A 111 6.41 6.82 6.94
C THR A 111 6.46 8.31 6.62
N ALA A 112 5.76 9.15 7.38
CA ALA A 112 5.79 10.59 7.14
C ALA A 112 7.19 11.15 7.40
N VAL A 113 7.65 12.03 6.51
CA VAL A 113 8.96 12.68 6.66
C VAL A 113 9.04 13.46 7.97
N SER A 114 7.93 14.09 8.39
CA SER A 114 7.84 14.78 9.68
C SER A 114 8.12 13.87 10.87
N ASP A 115 7.70 12.62 10.78
CA ASP A 115 7.84 11.68 11.89
C ASP A 115 9.27 11.14 11.99
N VAL A 116 9.90 10.91 10.83
CA VAL A 116 11.33 10.58 10.76
C VAL A 116 12.15 11.70 11.38
N GLN A 117 11.87 12.96 11.01
CA GLN A 117 12.56 14.13 11.55
C GLN A 117 12.37 14.25 13.08
N ALA A 118 11.15 14.07 13.57
CA ALA A 118 10.87 14.10 15.02
C ALA A 118 11.59 12.98 15.77
N SER A 119 11.66 11.77 15.20
CA SER A 119 12.37 10.65 15.85
C SER A 119 13.88 10.89 15.98
N VAL A 120 14.50 11.55 14.99
CA VAL A 120 15.92 11.89 15.01
C VAL A 120 16.19 13.02 16.01
N ALA A 121 15.31 14.01 16.11
CA ALA A 121 15.43 15.09 17.08
C ALA A 121 15.35 14.62 18.54
N ASN A 122 14.49 13.64 18.83
CA ASN A 122 14.29 13.09 20.18
C ASN A 122 15.30 12.00 20.57
N SER A 123 16.23 11.64 19.67
CA SER A 123 17.30 10.66 19.93
C SER A 123 18.63 11.34 20.27
N LYS A 124 18.63 12.67 20.41
CA LYS A 124 19.72 13.47 20.96
C LYS A 124 19.37 13.89 22.38
#